data_AF-A0A833WFU5-F1
#
_entry.id   AF-A0A833WFU5-F1
#
_cell.length_a   1.000
_cell.length_b   1.000
_cell.length_c   1.000
_cell.angle_alpha   90.00
_cell.angle_beta   90.00
_cell.angle_gamma   90.00
#
_symmetry.space_group_name_H-M   'P 1'
#
loop_
_entity.id
_entity.type
_entity.pdbx_description
1 polymer ?
#
loop_
_entity_poly.entity_id
_entity_poly.type
_entity_poly.pdbx_seq_one_letter_code
_entity_poly.pdbx_strand_id
1 'polypeptide(L)' 'MKQLLDAGNSVDDFAKKLGIADDLVRAQTLSGALQKLMHTDKYRQYVTYLKFLSKPNKKKRPDLIYE' A
#
# COMPACT_ATOMS: atom_id res chain seq x y z
N MET A 1 -0.76 16.09 2.01
CA MET A 1 -0.26 14.74 1.62
C MET A 1 -0.21 14.59 0.09
N LYS A 2 0.53 15.45 -0.61
CA LYS A 2 0.56 15.50 -2.09
C LYS A 2 1.96 15.30 -2.69
N GLN A 3 2.98 15.16 -1.84
CA GLN A 3 4.39 15.04 -2.24
C GLN A 3 4.92 13.59 -2.20
N LEU A 4 4.09 12.63 -1.79
CA LEU A 4 4.46 11.20 -1.74
C LEU A 4 4.25 10.46 -3.08
N LEU A 5 3.59 11.09 -4.05
CA LEU A 5 3.21 10.48 -5.33
C LEU A 5 4.12 10.90 -6.51
N ASP A 6 4.94 11.94 -6.33
CA ASP A 6 5.73 12.56 -7.41
C ASP A 6 7.23 12.22 -7.32
N ALA A 7 7.72 11.95 -6.10
CA ALA A 7 9.02 11.30 -5.90
C ALA A 7 8.80 9.79 -5.96
N GLY A 8 9.62 9.06 -6.72
CA GLY A 8 9.59 7.59 -6.87
C GLY A 8 9.81 6.78 -5.58
N ASN A 9 9.05 7.06 -4.52
CA ASN A 9 8.85 6.17 -3.39
C ASN A 9 7.93 5.05 -3.86
N SER A 10 8.51 4.12 -4.62
CA SER A 10 7.91 2.84 -4.94
C SER A 10 7.38 2.19 -3.66
N VAL A 11 6.36 1.36 -3.81
CA VAL A 11 5.81 0.50 -2.75
C VAL A 11 6.91 -0.13 -1.88
N ASP A 12 8.02 -0.53 -2.50
CA ASP A 12 9.26 -0.99 -1.86
C ASP A 12 9.87 -0.03 -0.83
N ASP A 13 9.94 1.28 -1.11
CA ASP A 13 10.48 2.27 -0.19
C ASP A 13 9.60 2.40 1.07
N PHE A 14 8.29 2.31 0.88
CA PHE A 14 7.34 2.29 1.99
C PHE A 14 7.46 1.01 2.82
N ALA A 15 7.65 -0.15 2.18
CA ALA A 15 7.95 -1.40 2.88
C ALA A 15 9.25 -1.33 3.68
N LYS A 16 10.30 -0.70 3.13
CA LYS A 16 11.58 -0.47 3.80
C LYS A 16 11.42 0.45 5.02
N LYS A 17 10.67 1.55 4.89
CA LYS A 17 10.36 2.47 6.01
C LYS A 17 9.59 1.80 7.15
N LEU A 18 8.66 0.92 6.82
CA LEU A 18 7.94 0.11 7.81
C LEU A 18 8.80 -1.01 8.42
N GLY A 19 9.95 -1.30 7.81
CA GLY A 19 10.84 -2.39 8.22
C GLY A 19 10.20 -3.76 8.00
N ILE A 20 9.36 -3.90 6.97
CA ILE A 20 8.71 -5.17 6.58
C ILE A 20 9.22 -5.70 5.24
N ALA A 21 10.16 -5.01 4.60
CA ALA A 21 10.67 -5.40 3.29
C ALA A 21 11.27 -6.81 3.31
N ASP A 22 12.07 -7.15 4.34
CA ASP A 22 12.66 -8.48 4.50
C ASP A 22 11.58 -9.54 4.77
N ASP A 23 10.59 -9.22 5.61
CA ASP A 23 9.46 -10.12 5.89
C ASP A 23 8.61 -10.37 4.65
N LEU A 24 8.42 -9.37 3.78
CA LEU A 24 7.71 -9.55 2.49
C LEU A 24 8.47 -10.47 1.55
N VAL A 25 9.81 -10.37 1.50
CA VAL A 25 10.65 -11.28 0.69
C VAL A 25 10.57 -12.70 1.26
N ARG A 26 10.69 -12.87 2.58
CA ARG A 26 10.54 -14.17 3.24
C ARG A 26 9.15 -14.76 3.03
N ALA A 27 8.10 -13.93 3.09
CA ALA A 27 6.72 -14.31 2.86
C ALA A 27 6.45 -14.84 1.44
N GLN A 28 7.23 -14.46 0.43
CA GLN A 28 7.14 -15.04 -0.92
C GLN A 28 7.60 -16.49 -0.95
N THR A 29 8.60 -16.84 -0.13
CA THR A 29 9.16 -18.20 -0.05
C THR A 29 8.49 -19.07 1.01
N LEU A 30 7.91 -18.46 2.05
CA LEU A 30 7.38 -19.15 3.23
C LEU A 30 5.96 -18.67 3.55
N SER A 31 4.97 -19.51 3.26
CA SER A 31 3.55 -19.20 3.52
C SER A 31 3.26 -18.86 4.99
N GLY A 32 4.00 -19.47 5.94
CA GLY A 32 3.87 -19.17 7.37
C GLY A 32 4.40 -17.79 7.78
N ALA A 33 5.38 -17.25 7.04
CA ALA A 33 5.89 -15.90 7.27
C ALA A 33 4.88 -14.84 6.82
N LEU A 34 4.17 -15.10 5.70
CA LEU A 34 3.09 -14.23 5.24
C LEU A 34 1.96 -14.12 6.27
N GLN A 35 1.49 -15.24 6.82
CA GLN A 35 0.42 -15.22 7.84
C GLN A 35 0.83 -14.39 9.05
N LYS A 36 2.04 -14.58 9.58
CA LYS A 36 2.55 -13.79 10.71
C LYS A 36 2.61 -12.29 10.36
N LEU A 37 3.08 -11.97 9.16
CA LEU A 37 3.17 -10.59 8.69
C LEU A 37 1.77 -9.95 8.58
N MET A 38 0.76 -10.69 8.07
CA MET A 38 -0.62 -10.23 7.93
C MET A 38 -1.27 -9.81 9.26
N HIS A 39 -0.83 -10.39 10.37
CA HIS A 39 -1.31 -10.03 11.71
C HIS A 39 -0.61 -8.81 12.32
N THR A 40 0.39 -8.23 11.66
CA THR A 40 1.09 -7.03 12.15
C THR A 40 0.42 -5.74 11.71
N ASP A 41 0.48 -4.71 12.57
CA ASP A 41 -0.03 -3.38 12.24
C ASP A 41 0.70 -2.75 11.05
N LYS A 42 2.00 -3.02 10.92
CA LYS A 42 2.85 -2.58 9.80
C LYS A 42 2.32 -3.08 8.45
N TYR A 43 1.93 -4.35 8.36
CA TYR A 43 1.34 -4.89 7.14
C TYR A 43 -0.02 -4.25 6.83
N ARG A 44 -0.84 -3.98 7.86
CA ARG A 44 -2.10 -3.23 7.67
C ARG A 44 -1.85 -1.84 7.09
N GLN A 45 -0.84 -1.12 7.57
CA GLN A 45 -0.44 0.18 7.03
C GLN A 45 0.05 0.07 5.59
N TYR A 46 0.87 -0.94 5.28
CA TYR A 46 1.34 -1.26 3.93
C TYR A 46 0.20 -1.53 2.94
N VAL A 47 -0.75 -2.39 3.31
CA VAL A 47 -1.94 -2.68 2.49
C VAL A 47 -2.81 -1.44 2.31
N THR A 48 -2.92 -0.59 3.34
CA THR A 48 -3.69 0.66 3.26
C THR A 48 -3.05 1.63 2.27
N TYR A 49 -1.72 1.75 2.30
CA TYR A 49 -0.96 2.56 1.35
C TYR A 49 -1.07 2.01 -0.08
N LEU A 50 -0.96 0.68 -0.25
CA LEU A 50 -1.20 0.01 -1.54
C LEU A 50 -2.60 0.30 -2.09
N LYS A 51 -3.63 0.22 -1.25
CA LYS A 51 -5.01 0.56 -1.63
C LYS A 51 -5.16 2.04 -1.99
N PHE A 52 -4.43 2.93 -1.32
CA PHE A 52 -4.42 4.36 -1.64
C PHE A 52 -3.80 4.62 -3.01
N LEU A 53 -2.68 3.95 -3.33
CA LEU A 53 -2.05 4.01 -4.65
C LEU A 53 -2.90 3.34 -5.74
N SER A 54 -3.54 2.22 -5.41
CA SER A 54 -4.37 1.45 -6.34
C SER A 54 -5.75 2.05 -6.58
N LYS A 55 -6.19 3.05 -5.79
CA LYS A 55 -7.43 3.77 -6.09
C LYS A 55 -7.21 4.50 -7.42
N PRO A 56 -7.86 4.08 -8.53
CA PRO A 56 -7.87 4.90 -9.72
C PRO A 56 -8.46 6.24 -9.27
N ASN A 57 -7.82 7.32 -9.68
CA ASN A 57 -8.21 8.67 -9.37
C ASN A 57 -9.66 8.91 -9.85
N LYS A 58 -10.68 8.52 -9.07
CA LYS A 58 -12.10 8.80 -9.31
C LYS A 58 -12.42 10.30 -9.11
N LYS A 59 -11.42 11.18 -9.13
CA LYS A 59 -11.62 12.59 -9.42
C LYS A 59 -11.71 12.79 -10.93
N LYS A 60 -12.85 12.44 -11.50
CA LYS A 60 -13.49 13.14 -12.65
C LYS A 60 -14.82 12.45 -12.96
N ARG A 61 -15.87 12.90 -12.29
CA ARG A 61 -17.23 13.14 -12.81
C ARG A 61 -18.08 13.68 -11.65
N PRO A 62 -18.17 15.00 -11.47
CA PRO A 62 -19.37 15.58 -10.87
C PRO A 62 -20.44 15.56 -11.96
N ASP A 63 -21.17 14.45 -12.06
CA ASP A 63 -22.34 14.37 -12.95
C ASP A 63 -23.50 13.77 -12.15
N LEU A 64 -24.05 14.61 -11.28
CA LEU A 64 -25.40 14.46 -10.75
C LEU A 64 -26.03 15.85 -10.78
N ILE A 65 -26.28 16.35 -11.99
CA ILE A 65 -27.43 17.22 -12.24
C ILE A 65 -28.60 16.24 -12.37
N TYR A 66 -29.52 16.27 -11.41
CA TYR A 66 -30.89 15.82 -11.65
C TYR A 66 -31.74 17.08 -11.73
N GLU A 67 -32.31 17.30 -12.90
CA GLU A 67 -33.45 18.21 -13.15
C GLU A 67 -34.68 17.79 -12.33
#